data_AF-A0AA43RQZ6-F1
#
_entry.id   AF-A0AA43RQZ6-F1
#
_cell.length_a   1.000
_cell.length_b   1.000
_cell.length_c   1.000
_cell.angle_alpha   90.00
_cell.angle_beta   90.00
_cell.angle_gamma   90.00
#
_symmetry.space_group_name_H-M   'P 1'
#
loop_
_entity.id
_entity.type
_entity.pdbx_description
1 polymer ?
#
loop_
_entity_poly.entity_id
_entity_poly.type
_entity_poly.pdbx_seq_one_letter_code
_entity_poly.pdbx_strand_id
1 'polypeptide(L)'
;MKISFSSSPKNKAVVEASITKVNQMTESLILNAYKQIGQASLGYAVRNRKWEDYTGNLQDSMGYGIFKNGSLVFWETLDSKQYEWHYGHRVTNVSEFPYGAQAALQVMNNNIDLFSNGYKLLIVAGMGYALNVENIHLHEVLTQAMAFTEDNWRTYFKEVA
;
A
#
# COMPACT_ATOMS: atom_id res chain seq x y z
N MET A 1 -9.20 -11.04 53.10
CA MET A 1 -9.78 -10.09 52.13
C MET A 1 -10.08 -10.84 50.84
N LYS A 2 -11.34 -11.24 50.61
CA LYS A 2 -11.75 -11.89 49.34
C LYS A 2 -12.08 -10.77 48.35
N ILE A 3 -11.21 -10.54 47.38
CA ILE A 3 -11.51 -9.66 46.25
C ILE A 3 -12.27 -10.51 45.23
N SER A 4 -13.61 -10.42 45.24
CA SER A 4 -14.42 -10.97 44.16
C SER A 4 -14.40 -9.97 43.00
N PHE A 5 -13.75 -10.31 41.90
CA PHE A 5 -13.93 -9.60 40.64
C PHE A 5 -15.32 -9.96 40.12
N SER A 6 -16.33 -9.17 40.51
CA SER A 6 -17.61 -9.23 39.82
C SER A 6 -17.39 -8.77 38.38
N SER A 7 -18.20 -9.28 37.47
CA SER A 7 -18.39 -8.84 36.10
C SER A 7 -18.95 -7.40 36.05
N SER A 8 -18.24 -6.47 36.69
CA SER A 8 -18.58 -5.07 36.79
C SER A 8 -18.47 -4.44 35.40
N PRO A 9 -19.48 -3.68 34.95
CA PRO A 9 -19.43 -2.93 33.68
C PRO A 9 -18.16 -2.09 33.52
N LYS A 10 -17.56 -1.64 34.63
CA LYS A 10 -16.29 -0.88 34.63
C LYS A 10 -15.09 -1.74 34.22
N ASN A 11 -15.02 -3.00 34.67
CA ASN A 11 -13.94 -3.91 34.29
C ASN A 11 -14.04 -4.28 32.80
N LYS A 12 -15.26 -4.49 32.30
CA LYS A 12 -15.51 -4.72 30.88
C LYS A 12 -15.05 -3.53 30.02
N ALA A 13 -15.41 -2.30 30.41
CA ALA A 13 -15.01 -1.10 29.69
C ALA A 13 -13.47 -0.90 29.65
N VAL A 14 -12.77 -1.19 30.76
CA VAL A 14 -11.30 -1.11 30.81
C VAL A 14 -10.65 -2.13 29.87
N VAL A 15 -11.17 -3.36 29.83
CA VAL A 15 -10.67 -4.40 28.91
C VAL A 15 -10.95 -4.02 27.46
N GLU A 16 -12.16 -3.56 27.14
CA GLU A 16 -12.54 -3.11 25.78
C GLU A 16 -11.67 -1.94 25.30
N ALA A 17 -11.41 -0.95 26.16
CA ALA A 17 -10.54 0.18 25.84
C ALA A 17 -9.09 -0.29 25.58
N SER A 18 -8.59 -1.23 26.38
CA SER A 18 -7.25 -1.79 26.25
C SER A 18 -7.10 -2.57 24.94
N ILE A 19 -8.08 -3.43 24.60
CA ILE A 19 -8.11 -4.17 23.33
C ILE A 19 -8.19 -3.20 22.14
N THR A 20 -9.03 -2.17 22.22
CA THR A 20 -9.15 -1.15 21.17
C THR A 20 -7.81 -0.45 20.94
N LYS A 21 -7.11 -0.09 22.01
CA LYS A 21 -5.80 0.57 21.91
C LYS A 21 -4.75 -0.34 21.29
N VAL A 22 -4.70 -1.61 21.68
CA VAL A 22 -3.80 -2.61 21.08
C VAL A 22 -4.10 -2.74 19.60
N ASN A 23 -5.36 -2.90 19.20
CA ASN A 23 -5.74 -3.00 17.79
C ASN A 23 -5.29 -1.76 17.01
N GLN A 24 -5.51 -0.54 17.51
CA GLN A 24 -5.06 0.69 16.86
C GLN A 24 -3.53 0.75 16.69
N MET A 25 -2.78 0.32 17.71
CA MET A 25 -1.31 0.28 17.65
C MET A 25 -0.83 -0.75 16.63
N THR A 26 -1.41 -1.96 16.63
CA THR A 26 -1.10 -3.01 15.66
C THR A 26 -1.40 -2.57 14.23
N GLU A 27 -2.56 -1.97 13.99
CA GLU A 27 -2.95 -1.44 12.67
C GLU A 27 -1.98 -0.35 12.18
N SER A 28 -1.51 0.49 13.10
CA SER A 28 -0.52 1.53 12.78
C SER A 28 0.84 0.93 12.44
N LEU A 29 1.29 -0.08 13.17
CA LEU A 29 2.54 -0.79 12.91
C LEU A 29 2.49 -1.52 11.56
N ILE A 30 1.39 -2.23 11.27
CA ILE A 30 1.17 -2.90 9.99
C ILE A 30 1.25 -1.87 8.85
N LEU A 31 0.46 -0.79 8.94
CA LEU A 31 0.45 0.24 7.89
C LEU A 31 1.83 0.87 7.69
N ASN A 32 2.57 1.13 8.77
CA ASN A 32 3.93 1.68 8.66
C ASN A 32 4.93 0.70 8.03
N ALA A 33 4.81 -0.60 8.30
CA ALA A 33 5.63 -1.62 7.63
C ALA A 33 5.35 -1.63 6.12
N TYR A 34 4.08 -1.60 5.72
CA TYR A 34 3.66 -1.51 4.32
C TYR A 34 4.15 -0.24 3.62
N LYS A 35 4.11 0.92 4.29
CA LYS A 35 4.66 2.18 3.76
C LYS A 35 6.16 2.08 3.51
N GLN A 36 6.91 1.60 4.51
CA GLN A 36 8.37 1.52 4.40
C GLN A 36 8.82 0.59 3.27
N ILE A 37 8.23 -0.60 3.15
CA ILE A 37 8.56 -1.53 2.06
C ILE A 37 8.08 -1.00 0.71
N GLY A 38 6.91 -0.36 0.63
CA GLY A 38 6.39 0.25 -0.59
C GLY A 38 7.32 1.34 -1.10
N GLN A 39 7.73 2.25 -0.22
CA GLN A 39 8.68 3.32 -0.54
C GLN A 39 10.05 2.77 -0.93
N ALA A 40 10.56 1.76 -0.21
CA ALA A 40 11.84 1.14 -0.52
C ALA A 40 11.82 0.44 -1.89
N SER A 41 10.73 -0.26 -2.22
CA SER A 41 10.55 -0.98 -3.49
C SER A 41 10.39 -0.01 -4.65
N LEU A 42 9.60 1.06 -4.47
CA LEU A 42 9.46 2.12 -5.45
C LEU A 42 10.79 2.84 -5.70
N GLY A 43 11.55 3.15 -4.64
CA GLY A 43 12.89 3.71 -4.76
C GLY A 43 13.89 2.76 -5.42
N TYR A 44 13.76 1.46 -5.20
CA TYR A 44 14.59 0.45 -5.88
C TYR A 44 14.31 0.43 -7.39
N ALA A 45 13.04 0.45 -7.79
CA ALA A 45 12.62 0.48 -9.19
C ALA A 45 13.26 1.65 -9.96
N VAL A 46 13.31 2.84 -9.33
CA VAL A 46 13.89 4.03 -9.94
C VAL A 46 15.40 3.98 -10.01
N ARG A 47 16.07 3.57 -8.93
CA ARG A 47 17.54 3.53 -8.90
C ARG A 47 18.13 2.48 -9.83
N ASN A 48 17.41 1.37 -10.05
CA ASN A 48 17.86 0.26 -10.88
C ASN A 48 17.14 0.22 -12.24
N ARG A 49 16.54 1.34 -12.66
CA ARG A 49 15.85 1.42 -13.94
C ARG A 49 16.83 1.19 -15.10
N LYS A 50 16.39 0.41 -16.08
CA LYS A 50 17.11 0.17 -17.35
C LYS A 50 16.49 0.93 -18.53
N TRP A 51 15.75 1.99 -18.24
CA TRP A 51 14.99 2.78 -19.21
C TRP A 51 15.24 4.27 -18.98
N GLU A 52 15.24 5.04 -20.07
CA GLU A 52 15.33 6.51 -20.03
C GLU A 52 13.92 7.10 -20.19
N ASP A 53 13.53 7.99 -19.27
CA ASP A 53 12.26 8.72 -19.36
C ASP A 53 12.46 10.00 -20.17
N TYR A 54 12.24 9.93 -21.48
CA TYR A 54 12.39 11.10 -22.35
C TYR A 54 11.26 12.13 -22.18
N THR A 55 10.10 11.71 -21.64
CA THR A 55 8.90 12.58 -21.55
C THR A 55 8.48 12.92 -20.12
N GLY A 56 9.07 12.28 -19.10
CA GLY A 56 8.71 12.43 -17.68
C GLY A 56 7.42 11.72 -17.26
N ASN A 57 6.71 11.12 -18.22
CA ASN A 57 5.37 10.56 -18.02
C ASN A 57 5.41 9.22 -17.28
N LEU A 58 6.50 8.45 -17.44
CA LEU A 58 6.61 7.16 -16.78
C LEU A 58 6.86 7.38 -15.29
N GLN A 59 7.74 8.31 -14.92
CA GLN A 59 8.02 8.67 -13.53
C GLN A 59 6.80 9.27 -12.81
N ASP A 60 6.04 10.15 -13.46
CA ASP A 60 4.80 10.73 -12.92
C ASP A 60 3.68 9.69 -12.71
N SER A 61 3.80 8.53 -13.35
CA SER A 61 2.83 7.45 -13.24
C SER A 61 3.20 6.34 -12.25
N MET A 62 4.41 6.39 -11.70
CA MET A 62 4.89 5.39 -10.74
C MET A 62 4.46 5.73 -9.32
N GLY A 63 3.96 4.72 -8.62
CA GLY A 63 3.56 4.85 -7.22
C GLY A 63 3.23 3.51 -6.60
N TYR A 64 2.88 3.54 -5.33
CA TYR A 64 2.36 2.36 -4.65
C TYR A 64 1.11 2.69 -3.84
N GLY A 65 0.18 1.75 -3.83
CA GLY A 65 -1.04 1.78 -3.04
C GLY A 65 -1.02 0.71 -1.97
N ILE A 66 -1.54 1.05 -0.79
CA ILE A 66 -1.85 0.09 0.26
C ILE A 66 -3.35 -0.02 0.33
N PHE A 67 -3.86 -1.24 0.23
CA PHE A 67 -5.28 -1.54 0.31
C PHE A 67 -5.56 -2.32 1.58
N LYS A 68 -6.72 -2.09 2.18
CA LYS A 68 -7.28 -2.88 3.26
C LYS A 68 -8.72 -3.24 2.93
N ASN A 69 -9.02 -4.54 2.87
CA ASN A 69 -10.37 -5.05 2.61
C ASN A 69 -11.05 -4.36 1.41
N GLY A 70 -10.35 -4.31 0.26
CA GLY A 70 -10.84 -3.72 -0.98
C GLY A 70 -10.86 -2.20 -1.03
N SER A 71 -10.42 -1.51 0.02
CA SER A 71 -10.33 -0.04 0.07
C SER A 71 -8.89 0.43 0.00
N LEU A 72 -8.59 1.41 -0.86
CA LEU A 72 -7.30 2.09 -0.86
C LEU A 72 -7.19 2.92 0.44
N VAL A 73 -6.19 2.63 1.26
CA VAL A 73 -5.94 3.32 2.55
C VAL A 73 -4.70 4.19 2.51
N PHE A 74 -3.83 4.03 1.52
CA PHE A 74 -2.66 4.90 1.35
C PHE A 74 -2.17 4.86 -0.08
N TRP A 75 -1.64 5.98 -0.56
CA TRP A 75 -0.98 6.08 -1.84
C TRP A 75 0.20 7.05 -1.77
N GLU A 76 1.30 6.71 -2.43
CA GLU A 76 2.48 7.57 -2.56
C GLU A 76 3.10 7.43 -3.96
N THR A 77 3.63 8.54 -4.46
CA THR A 77 4.35 8.66 -5.74
C THR A 77 5.81 9.01 -5.51
N LEU A 78 6.63 8.94 -6.56
CA LEU A 78 8.05 9.26 -6.50
C LEU A 78 8.34 10.73 -6.22
N ASP A 79 7.61 11.61 -6.89
CA ASP A 79 7.59 13.01 -6.52
C ASP A 79 6.67 13.13 -5.31
N SER A 80 7.17 13.76 -4.25
CA SER A 80 6.45 14.10 -3.03
C SER A 80 5.32 15.13 -3.26
N LYS A 81 4.63 15.06 -4.41
CA LYS A 81 3.35 15.74 -4.64
C LYS A 81 2.37 15.14 -3.65
N GLN A 82 2.22 15.83 -2.52
CA GLN A 82 1.23 15.49 -1.50
C GLN A 82 -0.14 15.76 -2.11
N TYR A 83 -0.72 14.75 -2.74
CA TYR A 83 -2.16 14.76 -3.03
C TYR A 83 -2.88 14.57 -1.69
N GLU A 84 -3.84 15.45 -1.37
CA GLU A 84 -4.68 15.26 -0.18
C GLU A 84 -5.59 14.05 -0.41
N TRP A 85 -5.36 12.97 0.34
CA TRP A 85 -6.10 11.72 0.22
C TRP A 85 -7.33 11.71 1.11
N HIS A 86 -8.50 11.52 0.51
CA HIS A 86 -9.73 11.26 1.24
C HIS A 86 -9.82 9.76 1.57
N TYR A 87 -9.61 9.44 2.85
CA TYR A 87 -9.70 8.08 3.38
C TYR A 87 -11.13 7.55 3.29
N GLY A 88 -11.28 6.33 2.78
CA GLY A 88 -12.49 5.53 2.98
C GLY A 88 -13.38 5.38 1.74
N HIS A 89 -13.71 4.11 1.48
CA HIS A 89 -14.68 3.57 0.51
C HIS A 89 -14.10 3.17 -0.86
N ARG A 90 -14.77 2.19 -1.49
CA ARG A 90 -14.57 1.86 -2.91
C ARG A 90 -14.77 3.13 -3.74
N VAL A 91 -13.71 3.54 -4.43
CA VAL A 91 -13.73 4.75 -5.25
C VAL A 91 -14.54 4.49 -6.52
N THR A 92 -15.63 5.24 -6.69
CA THR A 92 -16.48 5.20 -7.90
C THR A 92 -16.02 6.20 -8.98
N ASN A 93 -15.27 7.24 -8.61
CA ASN A 93 -14.74 8.26 -9.52
C ASN A 93 -13.20 8.27 -9.53
N VAL A 94 -12.60 7.43 -10.39
CA VAL A 94 -11.14 7.35 -10.56
C VAL A 94 -10.53 8.63 -11.14
N SER A 95 -11.30 9.51 -11.79
CA SER A 95 -10.79 10.69 -12.51
C SER A 95 -10.15 11.76 -11.62
N GLU A 96 -10.46 11.79 -10.33
CA GLU A 96 -9.92 12.77 -9.37
C GLU A 96 -8.50 12.41 -8.88
N PHE A 97 -8.01 11.22 -9.23
CA PHE A 97 -6.75 10.69 -8.74
C PHE A 97 -5.62 10.87 -9.78
N PRO A 98 -4.34 10.95 -9.35
CA PRO A 98 -3.21 10.90 -10.28
C PRO A 98 -3.24 9.62 -11.12
N TYR A 99 -2.75 9.65 -12.35
CA TYR A 99 -2.82 8.52 -13.30
C TYR A 99 -2.37 7.18 -12.70
N GLY A 100 -1.27 7.16 -11.94
CA GLY A 100 -0.80 5.95 -11.25
C GLY A 100 -1.82 5.38 -10.27
N ALA A 101 -2.48 6.23 -9.49
CA ALA A 101 -3.51 5.82 -8.54
C ALA A 101 -4.78 5.32 -9.26
N GLN A 102 -5.15 5.93 -10.40
CA GLN A 102 -6.25 5.42 -11.23
C GLN A 102 -5.95 4.00 -11.71
N ALA A 103 -4.73 3.76 -12.21
CA ALA A 103 -4.29 2.44 -12.64
C ALA A 103 -4.31 1.43 -11.47
N ALA A 104 -3.86 1.83 -10.28
CA ALA A 104 -3.91 0.97 -9.09
C ALA A 104 -5.35 0.60 -8.70
N LEU A 105 -6.27 1.56 -8.74
CA LEU A 105 -7.69 1.34 -8.49
C LEU A 105 -8.32 0.43 -9.54
N GLN A 106 -7.96 0.58 -10.81
CA GLN A 106 -8.41 -0.31 -11.90
C GLN A 106 -7.92 -1.74 -11.69
N VAL A 107 -6.63 -1.94 -11.35
CA VAL A 107 -6.07 -3.26 -11.04
C VAL A 107 -6.82 -3.89 -9.85
N MET A 108 -7.04 -3.13 -8.78
CA MET A 108 -7.82 -3.63 -7.63
C MET A 108 -9.25 -3.99 -8.02
N ASN A 109 -9.96 -3.12 -8.75
CA ASN A 109 -11.34 -3.36 -9.16
C ASN A 109 -11.49 -4.58 -10.06
N ASN A 110 -10.52 -4.81 -10.95
CA ASN A 110 -10.47 -5.99 -11.82
C ASN A 110 -10.10 -7.28 -11.09
N ASN A 111 -9.54 -7.18 -9.87
CA ASN A 111 -9.06 -8.32 -9.09
C ASN A 111 -9.62 -8.28 -7.66
N ILE A 112 -10.88 -7.89 -7.48
CA ILE A 112 -11.45 -7.62 -6.15
C ILE A 112 -11.24 -8.77 -5.16
N ASP A 113 -11.31 -10.02 -5.61
CA ASP A 113 -11.14 -11.19 -4.75
C ASP A 113 -9.77 -11.21 -4.07
N LEU A 114 -8.71 -10.80 -4.79
CA LEU A 114 -7.34 -10.71 -4.26
C LEU A 114 -7.19 -9.57 -3.23
N PHE A 115 -8.02 -8.54 -3.31
CA PHE A 115 -7.97 -7.37 -2.43
C PHE A 115 -9.02 -7.42 -1.30
N SER A 116 -9.91 -8.41 -1.29
CA SER A 116 -11.06 -8.51 -0.40
C SER A 116 -10.72 -8.57 1.09
N ASN A 117 -9.52 -9.06 1.45
CA ASN A 117 -9.16 -9.35 2.84
C ASN A 117 -7.74 -8.93 3.22
N GLY A 118 -7.62 -8.31 4.39
CA GLY A 118 -6.35 -7.89 4.99
C GLY A 118 -5.70 -6.75 4.23
N TYR A 119 -4.42 -6.52 4.54
CA TYR A 119 -3.61 -5.55 3.84
C TYR A 119 -3.05 -6.12 2.53
N LYS A 120 -2.90 -5.26 1.52
CA LYS A 120 -2.27 -5.56 0.23
C LYS A 120 -1.40 -4.38 -0.18
N LEU A 121 -0.20 -4.67 -0.66
CA LEU A 121 0.68 -3.72 -1.31
C LEU A 121 0.53 -3.89 -2.82
N LEU A 122 0.36 -2.79 -3.53
CA LEU A 122 0.35 -2.78 -4.99
C LEU A 122 1.29 -1.69 -5.46
N ILE A 123 2.34 -2.07 -6.19
CA ILE A 123 3.26 -1.14 -6.83
C ILE A 123 2.86 -1.06 -8.31
N VAL A 124 2.73 0.14 -8.86
CA VAL A 124 2.29 0.34 -10.24
C VAL A 124 3.15 1.37 -10.96
N ALA A 125 3.16 1.27 -12.28
CA ALA A 125 3.65 2.25 -13.23
C ALA A 125 2.53 2.50 -14.24
N GLY A 126 1.86 3.64 -14.15
CA GLY A 126 0.59 3.91 -14.82
C GLY A 126 0.68 4.62 -16.17
N MET A 127 0.91 3.88 -17.25
CA MET A 127 0.32 4.18 -18.56
C MET A 127 0.27 2.87 -19.35
N GLY A 128 -0.58 2.76 -20.37
CA GLY A 128 -0.61 1.58 -21.28
C GLY A 128 0.75 1.21 -21.91
N TYR A 129 1.77 2.06 -21.70
CA TYR A 129 3.17 1.80 -21.97
C TYR A 129 3.83 0.77 -21.04
N ALA A 130 3.48 0.60 -19.76
CA ALA A 130 4.21 -0.34 -18.88
C ALA A 130 4.13 -1.79 -19.39
N LEU A 131 2.96 -2.21 -19.88
CA LEU A 131 2.76 -3.51 -20.53
C LEU A 131 3.48 -3.61 -21.88
N ASN A 132 3.56 -2.50 -22.64
CA ASN A 132 4.32 -2.44 -23.90
C ASN A 132 5.84 -2.43 -23.67
N VAL A 133 6.32 -1.81 -22.60
CA VAL A 133 7.73 -1.61 -22.26
C VAL A 133 8.31 -2.88 -21.63
N GLU A 134 7.51 -3.65 -20.88
CA GLU A 134 7.89 -4.98 -20.39
C GLU A 134 7.82 -6.06 -21.49
N ASN A 135 6.81 -6.04 -22.38
CA ASN A 135 6.68 -7.08 -23.44
C ASN A 135 7.48 -6.82 -24.73
N ILE A 136 7.75 -5.56 -25.11
CA ILE A 136 8.42 -5.23 -26.39
C ILE A 136 9.92 -4.95 -26.20
N HIS A 137 10.35 -4.47 -25.03
CA HIS A 137 11.70 -3.94 -24.85
C HIS A 137 12.52 -4.53 -23.69
N LEU A 138 12.04 -5.57 -22.99
CA LEU A 138 12.75 -6.19 -21.84
C LEU A 138 13.15 -5.17 -20.76
N HIS A 139 12.44 -4.05 -20.66
CA HIS A 139 12.73 -3.04 -19.68
C HIS A 139 12.02 -3.41 -18.39
N GLU A 140 12.80 -3.85 -17.40
CA GLU A 140 12.35 -4.20 -16.06
C GLU A 140 11.82 -2.95 -15.35
N VAL A 141 10.52 -2.65 -15.50
CA VAL A 141 9.89 -1.49 -14.86
C VAL A 141 9.47 -1.85 -13.43
N LEU A 142 8.75 -2.96 -13.25
CA LEU A 142 8.24 -3.38 -11.93
C LEU A 142 8.77 -4.74 -11.46
N THR A 143 9.26 -5.56 -12.38
CA THR A 143 9.78 -6.92 -12.07
C THR A 143 10.87 -6.90 -10.98
N GLN A 144 11.81 -5.96 -11.08
CA GLN A 144 12.87 -5.78 -10.08
C GLN A 144 12.34 -5.27 -8.73
N ALA A 145 11.32 -4.41 -8.75
CA ALA A 145 10.69 -3.91 -7.54
C ALA A 145 9.98 -5.06 -6.79
N MET A 146 9.31 -5.95 -7.52
CA MET A 146 8.66 -7.14 -6.96
C MET A 146 9.68 -8.07 -6.31
N ALA A 147 10.77 -8.41 -7.01
CA ALA A 147 11.83 -9.25 -6.44
C ALA A 147 12.43 -8.64 -5.17
N PHE A 148 12.70 -7.32 -5.19
CA PHE A 148 13.15 -6.60 -4.00
C PHE A 148 12.14 -6.70 -2.85
N THR A 149 10.84 -6.51 -3.12
CA THR A 149 9.77 -6.63 -2.10
C THR A 149 9.78 -8.04 -1.48
N GLU A 150 9.84 -9.08 -2.31
CA GLU A 150 9.83 -10.48 -1.86
C GLU A 150 11.05 -10.85 -1.01
N ASP A 151 12.22 -10.33 -1.35
CA ASP A 151 13.45 -10.60 -0.61
C ASP A 151 13.53 -9.83 0.71
N ASN A 152 12.90 -8.65 0.79
CA ASN A 152 13.13 -7.72 1.91
C ASN A 152 11.95 -7.57 2.87
N TRP A 153 10.75 -8.10 2.57
CA TRP A 153 9.57 -7.85 3.41
C TRP A 153 9.75 -8.23 4.87
N ARG A 154 10.47 -9.32 5.14
CA ARG A 154 10.72 -9.77 6.52
C ARG A 154 11.42 -8.71 7.36
N THR A 155 12.29 -7.90 6.76
CA THR A 155 13.01 -6.83 7.45
C THR A 155 12.07 -5.71 7.90
N TYR A 156 11.08 -5.37 7.08
CA TYR A 156 10.14 -4.28 7.36
C TYR A 156 9.02 -4.71 8.32
N PHE A 157 8.72 -6.00 8.40
CA PHE A 157 7.69 -6.55 9.28
C PHE A 157 8.24 -7.09 10.62
N LYS A 158 9.53 -6.90 10.94
CA LYS A 158 10.11 -7.40 12.20
C LYS A 158 9.42 -6.88 13.46
N GLU A 159 8.97 -5.63 13.45
CA GLU A 159 8.28 -4.98 14.57
C GLU A 159 6.77 -5.32 14.62
N VAL A 160 6.27 -6.02 13.61
CA VAL A 160 4.87 -6.47 13.51
C VAL A 160 4.72 -7.94 13.92
N ALA A 161 5.78 -8.74 13.72
CA ALA A 161 5.80 -10.20 13.86
C ALA A 161 6.26 -10.69 15.24
#